data_AF-A0A7Y4AZK9-F1
#
_entry.id   AF-A0A7Y4AZK9-F1
#
_cell.length_a   1.000
_cell.length_b   1.000
_cell.length_c   1.000
_cell.angle_alpha   90.00
_cell.angle_beta   90.00
_cell.angle_gamma   90.00
#
_symmetry.space_group_name_H-M   'P 1'
#
loop_
_entity.id
_entity.type
_entity.pdbx_description
1 polymer ?
#
loop_
_entity_poly.entity_id
_entity_poly.type
_entity_poly.pdbx_seq_one_letter_code
_entity_poly.pdbx_strand_id
1 'polypeptide(L)'
;MLITSPKQLGIYLRDVRRTQRRNQTKVGDIVGLKQTTVSKLERDPASSSIESLMRLLSSLDLELHIQDKAVSRQQAKLRGPDDW
;
A
#
# COMPACT_ATOMS: atom_id res chain seq x y z
N MET A 1 -3.28 3.59 9.05
CA MET A 1 -4.54 3.59 8.29
C MET A 1 -4.95 2.15 8.04
N LEU A 2 -6.21 1.77 8.30
CA LEU A 2 -6.73 0.46 7.93
C LEU A 2 -7.15 0.48 6.46
N ILE A 3 -6.62 -0.45 5.65
CA ILE A 3 -6.95 -0.60 4.23
C ILE A 3 -7.90 -1.78 4.08
N THR A 4 -9.11 -1.56 3.58
CA THR A 4 -10.16 -2.59 3.47
C THR A 4 -10.64 -2.82 2.04
N SER A 5 -10.09 -2.09 1.07
CA SER A 5 -10.41 -2.26 -0.35
C SER A 5 -9.16 -2.09 -1.23
N PRO A 6 -9.13 -2.72 -2.43
CA PRO A 6 -8.05 -2.49 -3.38
C PRO A 6 -7.88 -1.00 -3.70
N LYS A 7 -8.97 -0.25 -3.91
CA LYS A 7 -8.89 1.17 -4.27
C LYS A 7 -8.16 2.01 -3.21
N GLN A 8 -8.45 1.77 -1.94
CA GLN A 8 -7.75 2.42 -0.83
C GLN A 8 -6.27 2.06 -0.82
N LEU A 9 -5.92 0.81 -1.12
CA LEU A 9 -4.52 0.39 -1.24
C LEU A 9 -3.80 1.18 -2.33
N GLY A 10 -4.38 1.27 -3.54
CA GLY A 10 -3.78 2.01 -4.65
C GLY A 10 -3.57 3.49 -4.36
N ILE A 11 -4.55 4.14 -3.71
CA ILE A 11 -4.43 5.55 -3.26
C ILE A 11 -3.30 5.68 -2.24
N TYR A 12 -3.27 4.83 -1.22
CA TYR A 12 -2.26 4.86 -0.17
C TYR A 12 -0.84 4.68 -0.73
N LEU A 13 -0.62 3.68 -1.60
CA LEU A 13 0.68 3.44 -2.23
C LEU A 13 1.14 4.63 -3.07
N ARG A 14 0.21 5.26 -3.81
CA ARG A 14 0.48 6.49 -4.57
C ARG A 14 0.91 7.63 -3.67
N ASP A 15 0.22 7.81 -2.54
CA ASP A 15 0.52 8.89 -1.61
C ASP A 15 1.88 8.68 -0.95
N VAL A 16 2.19 7.47 -0.49
CA VAL A 16 3.53 7.12 0.03
C VAL A 16 4.62 7.39 -1.01
N ARG A 17 4.41 6.99 -2.27
CA ARG A 17 5.38 7.29 -3.32
C ARG A 17 5.60 8.80 -3.50
N ARG A 18 4.53 9.58 -3.45
CA ARG A 18 4.59 11.04 -3.62
C ARG A 18 5.24 11.73 -2.44
N THR A 19 5.02 11.27 -1.20
CA THR A 19 5.71 11.82 -0.01
C THR A 19 7.21 11.55 -0.07
N GLN A 20 7.62 10.40 -0.63
CA GLN A 20 9.01 10.09 -0.93
C GLN A 20 9.59 10.86 -2.13
N ARG A 21 8.79 11.71 -2.80
CA ARG A 21 9.18 12.49 -4.00
C ARG A 21 9.73 11.63 -5.14
N ARG A 22 9.26 10.37 -5.26
CA ARG A 22 9.64 9.47 -6.36
C ARG A 22 8.57 9.48 -7.44
N ASN A 23 8.96 9.40 -8.72
CA ASN A 23 8.02 9.15 -9.81
C ASN A 23 7.80 7.63 -9.99
N GLN A 24 6.80 7.26 -10.79
CA GLN A 24 6.41 5.86 -10.99
C GLN A 24 7.52 5.04 -11.68
N THR A 25 8.27 5.64 -12.60
CA THR A 25 9.41 4.99 -13.26
C THR A 25 10.49 4.63 -12.24
N LYS A 26 10.90 5.61 -11.42
CA LYS A 26 11.96 5.45 -10.42
C LYS A 26 11.68 4.33 -9.42
N VAL A 27 10.44 4.18 -8.95
CA VAL A 27 10.10 3.07 -8.04
C VAL A 27 9.95 1.74 -8.77
N GLY A 28 9.57 1.76 -10.05
CA GLY A 28 9.50 0.56 -10.87
C GLY A 28 10.89 -0.01 -11.17
N ASP A 29 11.82 0.87 -11.54
CA ASP A 29 13.20 0.50 -11.90
C ASP A 29 13.93 -0.24 -10.78
N ILE A 30 13.71 0.15 -9.52
CA ILE A 30 14.32 -0.51 -8.34
C ILE A 30 14.00 -2.00 -8.27
N VAL A 31 12.82 -2.41 -8.76
CA VAL A 31 12.29 -3.79 -8.64
C VAL A 31 11.94 -4.42 -9.99
N GLY A 32 12.44 -3.84 -11.09
CA GLY A 32 12.24 -4.32 -12.44
C GLY A 32 10.78 -4.27 -12.93
N LEU A 33 9.97 -3.35 -12.43
CA LEU A 33 8.60 -3.10 -12.90
C LEU A 33 8.56 -1.98 -13.93
N LYS A 34 7.75 -2.14 -14.97
CA LYS A 34 7.43 -1.05 -15.90
C LYS A 34 6.67 0.05 -15.16
N GLN A 35 6.92 1.31 -15.53
CA GLN A 35 6.15 2.46 -15.02
C GLN A 35 4.63 2.28 -15.21
N THR A 36 4.20 1.66 -16.31
CA THR A 36 2.78 1.37 -16.59
C THR A 36 2.19 0.38 -15.59
N THR A 37 2.97 -0.58 -15.10
CA THR A 37 2.56 -1.53 -14.05
C THR A 37 2.36 -0.81 -12.72
N VAL A 38 3.28 0.09 -12.35
CA VAL A 38 3.14 0.94 -11.15
C VAL A 38 1.90 1.83 -11.26
N SER A 39 1.70 2.46 -12.42
CA SER A 39 0.50 3.28 -12.70
C SER A 39 -0.80 2.46 -12.61
N LYS A 40 -0.78 1.21 -13.08
CA LYS A 40 -1.92 0.30 -12.99
C LYS A 40 -2.23 -0.07 -11.55
N LEU A 41 -1.22 -0.42 -10.75
CA LEU A 41 -1.37 -0.68 -9.30
C LEU A 41 -1.98 0.52 -8.56
N GLU A 42 -1.57 1.74 -8.86
CA GLU A 42 -2.07 2.94 -8.19
C GLU A 42 -3.52 3.29 -8.57
N ARG A 43 -3.95 2.99 -9.79
CA ARG A 43 -5.26 3.39 -10.31
C ARG A 43 -6.31 2.28 -10.24
N ASP A 44 -5.90 1.07 -10.60
CA ASP A 44 -6.68 -0.16 -10.66
C ASP A 44 -5.90 -1.36 -10.07
N PRO A 45 -5.73 -1.37 -8.74
CA PRO A 45 -5.03 -2.44 -8.03
C PRO A 45 -5.73 -3.80 -8.10
N ALA A 46 -7.05 -3.85 -8.38
CA ALA A 46 -7.80 -5.09 -8.42
C ALA A 46 -7.39 -6.00 -9.60
N SER A 47 -6.90 -5.41 -10.69
CA SER A 47 -6.43 -6.14 -11.88
C SER A 47 -4.90 -6.33 -11.93
N SER A 48 -4.21 -6.05 -10.82
CA SER A 48 -2.76 -6.18 -10.68
C SER A 48 -2.39 -7.47 -9.96
N SER A 49 -1.23 -8.06 -10.29
CA SER A 49 -0.78 -9.28 -9.63
C SER A 49 -0.27 -9.01 -8.21
N ILE A 50 -0.42 -9.99 -7.31
CA ILE A 50 0.18 -9.95 -5.97
C ILE A 50 1.70 -9.77 -6.08
N GLU A 51 2.35 -10.41 -7.04
CA GLU A 51 3.79 -10.24 -7.27
C GLU A 51 4.16 -8.77 -7.54
N SER A 52 3.41 -8.08 -8.40
CA SER A 52 3.66 -6.66 -8.69
C SER A 52 3.43 -5.79 -7.45
N LEU A 53 2.42 -6.12 -6.64
CA LEU A 53 2.18 -5.46 -5.36
C LEU A 53 3.37 -5.65 -4.40
N MET A 54 3.83 -6.88 -4.20
CA MET A 54 4.94 -7.18 -3.29
C MET A 54 6.22 -6.46 -3.72
N ARG A 55 6.53 -6.47 -5.01
CA ARG A 55 7.66 -5.70 -5.57
C ARG A 55 7.51 -4.19 -5.32
N LEU A 56 6.33 -3.62 -5.54
CA LEU A 56 6.09 -2.20 -5.29
C LEU A 56 6.20 -1.84 -3.80
N LEU A 57 5.73 -2.72 -2.90
CA LEU A 57 5.92 -2.54 -1.46
C LEU A 57 7.40 -2.49 -1.11
N SER A 58 8.20 -3.43 -1.62
CA SER A 58 9.66 -3.43 -1.41
C SER A 58 10.34 -2.16 -1.95
N SER A 59 9.92 -1.62 -3.10
CA SER A 59 10.53 -0.40 -3.64
C SER A 59 10.13 0.88 -2.89
N LEU A 60 9.01 0.84 -2.17
CA LEU A 60 8.52 1.89 -1.30
C LEU A 60 8.96 1.75 0.16
N ASP A 61 9.75 0.72 0.48
CA ASP A 61 10.18 0.41 1.85
C ASP A 61 8.99 0.15 2.79
N LEU A 62 8.02 -0.63 2.30
CA LEU A 62 6.81 -1.03 3.01
C LEU A 62 6.73 -2.56 3.12
N GLU A 63 6.03 -3.03 4.14
CA GLU A 63 5.72 -4.45 4.35
C GLU A 63 4.21 -4.67 4.56
N LEU A 64 3.75 -5.89 4.29
CA LEU A 64 2.36 -6.31 4.44
C LEU A 64 2.21 -7.22 5.65
N HIS A 65 1.39 -6.81 6.61
CA HIS A 65 1.03 -7.61 7.79
C HIS A 65 -0.36 -8.23 7.61
N ILE A 66 -0.47 -9.53 7.83
CA ILE A 66 -1.74 -10.25 7.86
C ILE A 66 -2.09 -10.55 9.31
N GLN A 67 -3.27 -10.11 9.76
CA GLN A 67 -3.73 -10.29 11.13
C GLN A 67 -5.22 -10.66 11.17
N ASP A 68 -5.62 -11.34 12.24
CA ASP A 68 -7.02 -11.63 12.50
C ASP A 68 -7.82 -10.36 12.78
N LYS A 69 -9.02 -10.27 12.19
CA LYS A 69 -9.93 -9.12 12.41
C LYS A 69 -10.33 -8.96 13.89
N ALA A 70 -10.30 -10.03 14.67
CA ALA A 70 -10.55 -9.97 16.11
C ALA A 70 -9.49 -9.12 16.83
N VAL A 71 -8.22 -9.26 16.43
CA VAL A 71 -7.09 -8.50 16.98
C VAL A 71 -7.25 -7.02 16.66
N SER A 72 -7.57 -6.67 15.41
CA SER A 72 -7.81 -5.27 15.03
C SER A 72 -8.96 -4.63 15.82
N ARG A 73 -10.05 -5.38 16.06
CA ARG A 73 -11.19 -4.91 16.87
C ARG A 73 -10.83 -4.73 18.34
N GLN A 74 -9.98 -5.60 18.89
CA GLN A 74 -9.53 -5.50 20.27
C GLN A 74 -8.64 -4.26 20.46
N GLN A 75 -7.71 -4.00 19.53
CA GLN A 75 -6.89 -2.79 19.55
C GLN A 75 -7.73 -1.51 19.46
N ALA A 76 -8.79 -1.51 18.64
CA ALA A 76 -9.69 -0.37 18.54
C ALA A 76 -10.45 -0.09 19.85
N LYS A 77 -10.79 -1.11 20.64
CA LYS A 77 -11.44 -0.97 21.95
C LYS A 77 -10.50 -0.46 23.06
N LEU A 78 -9.19 -0.66 22.89
CA LEU A 78 -8.17 -0.27 23.86
C LEU A 78 -7.72 1.19 23.69
N ARG A 79 -7.98 1.82 22.54
CA ARG A 79 -7.81 3.28 22.36
C ARG A 79 -8.86 4.01 23.19
N GLY A 80 -8.41 4.78 24.17
CA GLY A 80 -9.28 5.46 25.13
C GLY A 80 -10.04 6.64 24.52
N PRO A 81 -11.07 7.16 25.22
CA PRO A 81 -11.83 8.33 24.77
C PRO A 81 -11.00 9.60 24.52
N ASP A 82 -9.78 9.68 25.05
CA ASP A 82 -8.91 10.86 25.03
C ASP A 82 -7.83 10.83 23.93
N ASP A 83 -7.85 9.85 23.00
CA ASP A 83 -6.88 9.72 21.90
C ASP A 83 -7.29 10.44 20.58
N TRP A 84 -8.05 11.54 20.67
CA TRP A 84 -8.45 12.40 19.53
C TRP A 84 -7.83 13.80 19.60
#